data_AF-A0A3M1GC97-F1
#
_entry.id   AF-A0A3M1GC97-F1
#
_cell.length_a   1.000
_cell.length_b   1.000
_cell.length_c   1.000
_cell.angle_alpha   90.00
_cell.angle_beta   90.00
_cell.angle_gamma   90.00
#
_symmetry.space_group_name_H-M   'P 1'
#
loop_
_entity.id
_entity.type
_entity.pdbx_description
1 polymer ?
#
loop_
_entity_poly.entity_id
_entity_poly.type
_entity_poly.pdbx_seq_one_letter_code
_entity_poly.pdbx_strand_id
1 'polypeptide(L)' 'MPNVRIRALKGFSSPRFAAGPGEEIEVEAATADDLVRAGLAEYVAAKAEKKVVERAVRGRGERRKK' A
#
# COMPACT_ATOMS: atom_id res chain seq x y z
N MET A 1 -3.63 20.26 -4.34
CA MET A 1 -3.48 18.89 -4.86
C MET A 1 -3.17 17.99 -3.68
N PRO A 2 -3.80 16.81 -3.51
CA PRO A 2 -3.54 15.96 -2.36
C PRO A 2 -2.14 15.33 -2.45
N ASN A 3 -1.39 15.42 -1.35
CA ASN A 3 -0.13 14.71 -1.18
C ASN A 3 -0.38 13.31 -0.62
N VAL A 4 0.43 12.35 -1.05
CA VAL A 4 0.37 10.95 -0.63
C VAL A 4 1.77 10.45 -0.30
N ARG A 5 1.85 9.47 0.59
CA ARG A 5 3.11 8.82 0.95
C ARG A 5 3.34 7.59 0.11
N ILE A 6 4.55 7.51 -0.42
CA ILE A 6 5.04 6.35 -1.16
C ILE A 6 6.34 5.88 -0.55
N ARG A 7 6.58 4.58 -0.67
CA ARG A 7 7.85 3.95 -0.32
C ARG A 7 8.56 3.58 -1.61
N ALA A 8 9.79 4.06 -1.77
CA ALA A 8 10.60 3.71 -2.91
C ALA A 8 11.01 2.23 -2.83
N LEU A 9 10.76 1.48 -3.90
CA LEU A 9 11.22 0.10 -4.06
C LEU A 9 12.64 0.06 -4.65
N LYS A 10 12.96 1.04 -5.49
CA LYS A 10 14.26 1.25 -6.13
C LYS A 10 14.69 2.69 -5.94
N GLY A 11 15.99 2.95 -5.99
CA GLY A 11 16.50 4.32 -5.97
C GLY A 11 16.07 5.07 -7.24
N PHE A 12 15.44 6.23 -7.06
CA PHE A 12 15.13 7.14 -8.16
C PHE A 12 15.48 8.58 -7.79
N SER A 13 15.83 9.37 -8.80
CA SER A 13 16.16 10.78 -8.65
C SER A 13 15.39 11.57 -9.70
N SER A 14 14.65 12.56 -9.24
CA SER A 14 13.92 13.52 -10.05
C SER A 14 14.41 14.94 -9.72
N PRO A 15 14.19 15.93 -10.59
CA PRO A 15 14.63 17.30 -10.34
C PRO A 15 14.07 17.93 -9.06
N ARG A 16 12.94 17.39 -8.57
CA ARG A 16 12.23 17.91 -7.39
C ARG A 16 12.44 17.09 -6.12
N PHE A 17 12.85 15.83 -6.23
CA PHE A 17 12.99 14.91 -5.10
C PHE A 17 13.83 13.71 -5.52
N ALA A 18 14.51 13.10 -4.57
CA ALA A 18 15.17 11.81 -4.73
C ALA A 18 14.78 10.92 -3.55
N ALA A 19 14.64 9.63 -3.81
CA ALA A 19 14.39 8.65 -2.75
C ALA A 19 15.27 7.42 -2.95
N GLY A 20 15.90 6.98 -1.86
CA GLY A 20 16.62 5.71 -1.82
C GLY A 20 15.66 4.51 -1.71
N PRO A 21 16.10 3.29 -2.09
CA PRO A 21 15.28 2.10 -1.90
C PRO A 21 14.95 1.90 -0.41
N GLY A 22 13.66 1.71 -0.11
CA GLY A 22 13.11 1.58 1.23
C GLY A 22 12.71 2.90 1.90
N GLU A 23 13.08 4.05 1.31
CA GLU A 23 12.79 5.39 1.83
C GLU A 23 11.34 5.80 1.56
N GLU A 24 10.73 6.47 2.53
CA GLU A 24 9.35 6.95 2.44
C GLU A 24 9.35 8.46 2.21
N ILE A 25 8.71 8.89 1.13
CA ILE A 25 8.59 10.31 0.78
C ILE A 25 7.14 10.67 0.50
N GLU A 26 6.82 11.95 0.68
CA GLU A 26 5.51 12.52 0.40
C GLU A 26 5.55 13.29 -0.92
N VAL A 27 4.73 12.85 -1.88
CA VAL A 27 4.68 13.42 -3.23
C VAL A 27 3.24 13.68 -3.65
N GLU A 28 3.04 14.38 -4.76
CA GLU A 28 1.70 14.57 -5.34
C GLU A 28 1.13 13.23 -5.82
N ALA A 29 -0.20 13.05 -5.69
CA ALA A 29 -0.87 11.81 -6.08
C ALA A 29 -0.63 11.40 -7.54
N ALA A 30 -0.57 12.35 -8.48
CA ALA A 30 -0.29 12.08 -9.88
C ALA A 30 1.13 11.54 -10.10
N THR A 31 2.12 12.12 -9.40
CA THR A 31 3.50 11.66 -9.42
C THR A 31 3.66 10.29 -8.78
N ALA A 32 2.95 10.05 -7.67
CA ALA A 32 2.92 8.73 -7.03
C ALA A 32 2.35 7.65 -7.97
N ASP A 33 1.29 7.95 -8.72
CA ASP A 33 0.71 6.98 -9.67
C ASP A 33 1.71 6.59 -10.76
N ASP A 34 2.43 7.57 -11.31
CA ASP A 34 3.48 7.33 -12.31
C ASP A 34 4.61 6.44 -11.77
N LEU A 35 5.10 6.74 -10.56
CA LEU A 35 6.16 5.96 -9.91
C LEU A 35 5.73 4.54 -9.55
N VAL A 36 4.49 4.36 -9.10
CA VAL A 36 3.92 3.04 -8.78
C VAL A 36 3.70 2.24 -10.05
N ARG A 37 3.18 2.87 -11.11
CA ARG A 37 2.96 2.25 -12.42
C ARG A 37 4.27 1.86 -13.10
N ALA A 38 5.34 2.63 -12.87
CA ALA A 38 6.69 2.29 -13.28
C ALA A 38 7.35 1.18 -12.43
N GLY A 39 6.73 0.77 -11.32
CA GLY A 39 7.29 -0.21 -10.38
C GLY A 39 8.51 0.31 -9.61
N LEU A 40 8.62 1.63 -9.45
CA LEU A 40 9.70 2.29 -8.70
C LEU A 40 9.33 2.53 -7.24
N ALA A 41 8.03 2.61 -6.92
CA ALA A 41 7.53 2.84 -5.58
C ALA A 41 6.23 2.06 -5.30
N GLU A 42 5.82 2.01 -4.03
CA GLU A 42 4.54 1.48 -3.58
C GLU A 42 3.81 2.51 -2.69
N TYR A 43 2.47 2.52 -2.72
CA TYR A 43 1.69 3.38 -1.82
C TYR A 43 1.83 2.91 -0.38
N VAL A 44 2.25 3.81 0.50
CA VAL A 44 2.17 3.56 1.94
C VAL A 44 0.76 3.89 2.37
N ALA A 45 -0.13 2.90 2.27
CA ALA A 45 -1.46 3.02 2.85
C ALA A 45 -1.28 3.24 4.36
N ALA A 46 -1.65 4.41 4.86
CA ALA A 46 -1.76 4.67 6.28
C ALA A 46 -2.78 3.68 6.84
N LYS A 47 -2.29 2.53 7.36
CA LYS A 47 -3.03 1.38 7.90
C LYS A 47 -4.54 1.54 7.73
N ALA A 48 -5.05 1.32 6.53
CA ALA A 48 -6.46 0.99 6.39
C ALA A 48 -6.57 -0.36 7.10
N GLU A 49 -7.11 -0.34 8.32
CA GLU A 49 -7.36 -1.52 9.12
C GLU A 49 -7.96 -2.61 8.24
N LYS A 50 -7.14 -3.59 7.83
CA LYS A 50 -7.60 -4.88 7.34
C LYS A 50 -8.26 -5.57 8.53
N LYS A 51 -9.46 -5.14 8.89
CA LYS A 51 -10.32 -5.84 9.84
C LYS A 51 -10.95 -7.03 9.12
N VAL A 52 -10.11 -8.05 8.92
CA VAL A 52 -10.41 -9.48 8.89
C VAL A 52 -11.88 -9.82 8.56
N VAL A 53 -12.22 -9.91 7.28
CA VAL A 53 -13.35 -10.73 6.81
C VAL A 53 -12.82 -12.16 6.68
N GLU A 54 -12.64 -12.86 7.81
CA GLU A 54 -12.22 -14.27 7.78
C GLU A 54 -12.78 -15.13 8.93
N ARG A 55 -13.93 -14.74 9.52
CA ARG A 55 -14.54 -15.53 10.60
C ARG A 55 -16.01 -15.96 10.41
N ALA A 56 -16.59 -15.78 9.24
CA ALA A 56 -18.00 -16.17 8.99
C ALA A 56 -18.19 -17.47 8.19
N VAL A 57 -17.13 -18.05 7.59
CA VAL A 57 -17.24 -19.26 6.73
C VAL A 57 -16.89 -20.57 7.48
N ARG A 58 -16.78 -20.55 8.82
CA ARG A 58 -16.52 -21.76 9.63
C ARG A 58 -17.64 -22.08 10.62
N GLY A 59 -18.89 -21.76 10.28
CA GLY A 59 -20.08 -22.01 11.09
C GLY A 59 -21.16 -22.88 10.44
N ARG A 60 -20.99 -23.32 9.18
CA ARG A 60 -21.82 -24.39 8.61
C ARG A 60 -21.07 -25.69 8.69
N GLY A 61 -21.55 -26.59 9.56
CA GLY A 61 -21.32 -28.02 9.40
C GLY A 61 -20.43 -28.66 10.45
N GLU A 62 -20.72 -28.53 11.74
CA GLU A 62 -20.36 -29.63 12.64
C GLU A 62 -21.26 -29.72 13.88
N ARG A 63 -21.93 -30.87 14.01
CA ARG A 63 -22.45 -31.49 15.24
C ARG A 63 -23.60 -30.80 16.00
N ARG A 64 -24.83 -31.30 15.77
CA ARG A 64 -25.61 -32.00 16.81
C ARG A 64 -26.59 -33.00 16.18
N LYS A 65 -26.05 -34.16 15.79
CA LYS A 65 -26.76 -35.43 15.96
C LYS A 65 -26.36 -35.95 17.33
N LYS A 66 -27.18 -35.74 18.35
CA LYS A 66 -27.47 -36.70 19.41
C LYS A 66 -28.62 -36.19 20.24
#